data_AF-A0A7C0ZXI4-F1
#
_entry.id   AF-A0A7C0ZXI4-F1
#
_cell.length_a   1.000
_cell.length_b   1.000
_cell.length_c   1.000
_cell.angle_alpha   90.00
_cell.angle_beta   90.00
_cell.angle_gamma   90.00
#
_symmetry.space_group_name_H-M   'P 1'
#
loop_
_entity.id
_entity.type
_entity.pdbx_description
1 polymer ?
#
loop_
_entity_poly.entity_id
_entity_poly.type
_entity_poly.pdbx_seq_one_letter_code
_entity_poly.pdbx_strand_id
1 'polypeptide(L)'
;MLFANPTMAIWAFFLTVIPLIIIYLLRPKALTVVIPSVMFFTQMTEQKKEYARTLNRIIKDPLFLLQLLVLIALIIAIASPFIEESKRISGGHTIIVLDGSASMQAGDRFDDAIDLAK
;
A
#
# COMPACT_ATOMS: atom_id res chain seq x y z
N MET A 1 -3.81 13.51 9.02
CA MET A 1 -2.57 12.79 8.67
C MET A 1 -2.00 13.45 7.45
N LEU A 2 -0.73 13.82 7.52
CA LEU A 2 0.02 14.30 6.37
C LEU A 2 0.84 13.12 5.82
N PHE A 3 1.14 13.15 4.53
CA PHE A 3 1.87 12.08 3.84
C PHE A 3 3.15 12.66 3.30
N ALA A 4 4.28 12.00 3.57
CA ALA A 4 5.56 12.49 3.07
C ALA A 4 5.66 12.28 1.55
N ASN A 5 5.10 11.19 1.03
CA ASN A 5 5.21 10.79 -0.37
C ASN A 5 3.84 10.46 -1.02
N PRO A 6 2.91 11.44 -1.12
CA PRO A 6 1.56 11.18 -1.62
C PRO A 6 1.55 10.79 -3.11
N THR A 7 2.42 11.38 -3.92
CA THR A 7 2.50 11.09 -5.37
C THR A 7 3.00 9.68 -5.64
N MET A 8 4.01 9.22 -4.91
CA MET A 8 4.53 7.86 -5.04
C MET A 8 3.49 6.81 -4.65
N ALA A 9 2.72 7.07 -3.59
CA ALA A 9 1.63 6.19 -3.17
C ALA A 9 0.54 6.07 -4.26
N ILE A 10 0.18 7.18 -4.91
CA ILE A 10 -0.76 7.18 -6.04
C ILE A 10 -0.19 6.34 -7.20
N TRP A 11 1.03 6.60 -7.64
CA TRP A 11 1.63 5.82 -8.73
C TRP A 11 1.73 4.33 -8.41
N ALA A 12 2.11 3.97 -7.18
CA ALA A 12 2.15 2.59 -6.72
C ALA A 12 0.76 1.93 -6.80
N PHE A 13 -0.30 2.63 -6.41
CA PHE A 13 -1.68 2.14 -6.54
C PHE A 13 -2.05 1.86 -8.01
N PHE A 14 -1.82 2.81 -8.91
CA PHE A 14 -2.15 2.65 -10.33
C PHE A 14 -1.35 1.53 -11.00
N LEU A 15 -0.09 1.31 -10.59
CA LEU A 15 0.79 0.33 -11.22
C LEU A 15 0.61 -1.08 -10.68
N THR A 16 0.01 -1.25 -9.50
CA THR A 16 -0.14 -2.57 -8.85
C THR A 16 -1.60 -3.02 -8.74
N VAL A 17 -2.44 -2.21 -8.10
CA VAL A 17 -3.82 -2.58 -7.77
C VAL A 17 -4.68 -2.67 -9.03
N ILE A 18 -4.53 -1.74 -9.96
CA ILE A 18 -5.34 -1.72 -11.19
C ILE A 18 -5.04 -2.93 -12.09
N PRO A 19 -3.78 -3.26 -12.43
CA PRO A 19 -3.49 -4.46 -13.22
C PRO A 19 -3.96 -5.74 -12.54
N LEU A 20 -3.80 -5.84 -11.21
CA LEU A 20 -4.29 -6.98 -10.44
C LEU A 20 -5.81 -7.14 -10.58
N ILE A 21 -6.56 -6.05 -10.43
CA ILE A 21 -8.02 -6.05 -10.62
C ILE A 21 -8.37 -6.42 -12.07
N ILE A 22 -7.68 -5.85 -13.07
CA ILE A 22 -7.94 -6.13 -14.49
C ILE A 22 -7.72 -7.61 -14.79
N ILE A 23 -6.59 -8.21 -14.40
CA ILE A 23 -6.30 -9.63 -14.62
C ILE A 23 -7.35 -10.51 -13.94
N TYR A 24 -7.80 -10.11 -12.75
CA TYR A 24 -8.79 -10.88 -12.00
C TYR A 24 -10.20 -10.78 -12.60
N LEU A 25 -10.55 -9.62 -13.15
CA LEU A 25 -11.81 -9.37 -13.84
C LEU A 25 -11.84 -9.92 -15.27
N LEU A 26 -10.68 -10.00 -15.94
CA LEU A 26 -10.58 -10.54 -17.29
C LEU A 26 -10.97 -12.01 -17.28
N ARG A 27 -12.15 -12.29 -17.79
CA ARG A 27 -12.64 -13.64 -18.00
C ARG A 27 -12.40 -14.01 -19.46
N PRO A 28 -11.48 -14.95 -19.76
CA PRO A 28 -11.39 -15.50 -21.11
C PRO A 28 -12.76 -16.08 -21.45
N LYS A 29 -13.39 -15.57 -22.51
CA LYS A 29 -14.63 -16.16 -23.03
C LYS A 29 -14.22 -17.48 -23.66
N ALA A 30 -14.64 -18.59 -23.05
CA ALA A 30 -14.46 -19.90 -23.66
C ALA A 30 -15.20 -19.93 -25.01
N LEU A 31 -14.57 -20.49 -26.03
CA LEU A 31 -15.21 -20.72 -27.32
C LEU A 31 -16.42 -21.63 -27.11
N THR A 32 -17.62 -21.09 -27.31
CA THR A 32 -18.86 -21.84 -27.19
C THR A 32 -19.06 -22.64 -28.48
N VAL A 33 -18.70 -23.92 -28.46
CA VAL A 33 -19.03 -24.84 -29.54
C VAL A 33 -20.46 -25.31 -29.34
N VAL A 34 -21.34 -25.00 -30.30
CA VAL A 34 -22.75 -25.43 -30.25
C VAL A 34 -22.82 -26.88 -30.69
N ILE A 35 -23.07 -27.78 -29.75
CA ILE A 35 -23.34 -29.19 -30.03
C ILE A 35 -24.88 -29.33 -30.14
N PRO A 36 -25.44 -29.64 -31.32
CA PRO A 36 -26.88 -29.62 -31.56
C PRO A 36 -27.67 -30.57 -30.65
N SER A 37 -27.07 -31.68 -30.23
CA SER A 37 -27.71 -32.69 -29.37
C SER A 37 -27.97 -32.24 -27.92
N VAL A 38 -27.40 -31.11 -27.47
CA VAL A 38 -27.55 -30.62 -26.07
C VAL A 38 -28.18 -29.22 -25.97
N MET A 39 -28.52 -28.60 -27.09
CA MET A 39 -28.95 -27.19 -27.19
C MET A 39 -30.19 -26.85 -26.32
N PHE A 40 -31.11 -27.79 -26.12
CA PHE A 40 -32.31 -27.58 -25.32
C PHE A 40 -32.04 -27.48 -23.80
N PHE A 41 -30.95 -28.08 -23.30
CA PHE A 41 -30.60 -28.03 -21.87
C PHE A 41 -29.77 -26.79 -21.51
N THR A 42 -28.95 -26.28 -22.44
CA THR A 42 -28.03 -25.16 -22.18
C THR A 42 -28.70 -23.78 -22.19
N GLN A 43 -29.74 -23.57 -23.00
CA GLN A 43 -30.36 -22.24 -23.18
C GLN A 43 -31.05 -21.68 -21.92
N MET A 44 -31.55 -22.54 -21.03
CA MET A 44 -32.27 -22.10 -19.83
C MET A 44 -31.36 -21.63 -18.69
N THR A 45 -30.06 -21.96 -18.72
CA THR A 45 -29.15 -21.76 -17.57
C THR A 45 -28.25 -20.53 -17.69
N GLU A 46 -28.06 -20.00 -18.90
CA GLU A 46 -27.01 -19.01 -19.19
C GLU A 46 -27.43 -17.55 -18.92
N GLN A 47 -28.72 -17.20 -19.02
CA GLN A 47 -29.14 -15.78 -19.10
C GLN A 47 -29.03 -14.95 -17.80
N LYS A 48 -28.84 -15.56 -16.62
CA LYS A 48 -28.83 -14.83 -15.33
C LYS A 48 -27.50 -14.84 -14.56
N LYS A 49 -26.43 -15.48 -15.07
CA LYS A 49 -25.25 -15.82 -14.24
C LYS A 49 -23.97 -15.04 -14.50
N GLU A 50 -23.88 -14.20 -15.54
CA GLU A 50 -22.58 -13.62 -15.89
C GLU A 50 -22.07 -12.58 -14.88
N TYR A 51 -22.87 -11.56 -14.54
CA TYR A 51 -22.44 -10.48 -13.64
C TYR A 51 -22.29 -10.92 -12.18
N ALA A 52 -23.23 -11.73 -11.69
CA ALA A 52 -23.19 -12.24 -10.31
C ALA A 52 -22.03 -13.22 -10.07
N ARG A 53 -21.53 -13.93 -11.10
CA ARG A 53 -20.38 -14.84 -10.95
C ARG A 53 -19.08 -14.09 -10.70
N THR A 54 -18.83 -12.98 -11.39
CA THR A 54 -17.55 -12.25 -11.27
C THR A 54 -17.38 -11.63 -9.89
N LEU A 55 -18.41 -10.95 -9.37
CA LEU A 55 -18.36 -10.32 -8.04
C LEU A 55 -18.31 -11.38 -6.92
N ASN A 56 -19.09 -12.46 -7.05
CA ASN A 56 -19.00 -13.57 -6.10
C ASN A 56 -17.63 -14.26 -6.11
N ARG A 57 -16.92 -14.26 -7.24
CA ARG A 57 -15.57 -14.84 -7.32
C ARG A 57 -14.55 -13.99 -6.56
N ILE A 58 -14.58 -12.67 -6.75
CA ILE A 58 -13.72 -11.71 -6.01
C ILE A 58 -13.90 -11.89 -4.49
N ILE A 59 -15.14 -11.99 -4.04
CA ILE A 59 -15.46 -12.11 -2.60
C ILE A 59 -15.10 -13.50 -2.05
N LYS A 60 -15.20 -14.56 -2.86
CA LYS A 60 -14.94 -15.94 -2.43
C LYS A 60 -13.51 -16.42 -2.65
N ASP A 61 -12.65 -15.61 -3.25
CA ASP A 61 -11.25 -15.95 -3.47
C ASP A 61 -10.38 -15.32 -2.36
N PRO A 62 -9.99 -16.11 -1.35
CA PRO A 62 -9.18 -15.61 -0.25
C PRO A 62 -7.80 -15.15 -0.70
N LEU A 63 -7.26 -15.72 -1.80
CA LEU A 63 -5.94 -15.34 -2.30
C LEU A 63 -5.97 -13.93 -2.89
N PHE A 64 -7.02 -13.59 -3.64
CA PHE A 64 -7.21 -12.22 -4.14
C PHE A 64 -7.34 -11.20 -3.01
N LEU A 65 -8.15 -11.51 -1.98
CA LEU A 65 -8.33 -10.63 -0.83
C LEU A 65 -7.02 -10.42 -0.06
N LEU A 66 -6.23 -11.49 0.12
CA LEU A 66 -4.92 -11.42 0.76
C LEU A 66 -3.94 -10.56 -0.05
N GLN A 67 -3.87 -10.77 -1.36
CA GLN A 67 -3.02 -9.96 -2.25
C GLN A 67 -3.41 -8.48 -2.20
N LEU A 68 -4.70 -8.17 -2.26
CA LEU A 68 -5.20 -6.80 -2.18
C LEU A 68 -4.85 -6.16 -0.82
N LEU A 69 -5.01 -6.89 0.28
CA LEU A 69 -4.65 -6.41 1.62
C LEU A 69 -3.15 -6.09 1.72
N VAL A 70 -2.29 -6.99 1.23
CA VAL A 70 -0.84 -6.77 1.22
C VAL A 70 -0.47 -5.54 0.39
N LEU A 71 -1.07 -5.37 -0.80
CA LEU A 71 -0.82 -4.19 -1.63
C LEU A 71 -1.26 -2.89 -0.93
N ILE A 72 -2.43 -2.88 -0.29
CA ILE A 72 -2.90 -1.71 0.47
C ILE A 72 -1.94 -1.38 1.61
N ALA A 73 -1.48 -2.39 2.36
CA ALA A 73 -0.52 -2.20 3.43
C ALA A 73 0.81 -1.61 2.92
N LEU A 74 1.32 -2.10 1.79
CA LEU A 74 2.53 -1.57 1.16
C LEU A 74 2.34 -0.13 0.67
N ILE A 75 1.20 0.21 0.08
CA ILE A 75 0.91 1.58 -0.37
C ILE A 75 0.86 2.53 0.82
N ILE A 76 0.26 2.13 1.94
CA ILE A 76 0.26 2.91 3.18
C ILE A 76 1.69 3.09 3.71
N ALA A 77 2.51 2.03 3.70
CA ALA A 77 3.91 2.12 4.11
C ALA A 77 4.71 3.10 3.23
N ILE A 78 4.52 3.06 1.91
CA ILE A 78 5.15 3.99 0.96
C ILE A 78 4.66 5.43 1.16
N ALA A 79 3.37 5.61 1.42
CA ALA A 79 2.79 6.93 1.66
C ALA A 79 3.42 7.63 2.87
N SER A 80 4.01 6.86 3.79
CA SER A 80 4.69 7.32 5.01
C SER A 80 3.83 8.35 5.75
N PRO A 81 2.69 7.89 6.33
CA PRO A 81 1.80 8.77 7.08
C PRO A 81 2.54 9.27 8.32
N PHE A 82 2.58 10.59 8.47
CA PHE A 82 3.14 11.23 9.64
C PHE A 82 2.11 12.16 10.30
N ILE A 83 2.35 12.40 11.57
CA ILE A 83 1.59 13.34 12.37
C ILE A 83 2.51 14.52 12.61
N GLU A 84 2.11 15.70 12.12
CA GLU A 84 2.74 16.94 12.58
C GLU A 84 2.27 17.19 14.00
N GLU A 85 3.16 17.00 14.96
CA GLU A 85 2.95 17.56 16.29
C GLU A 85 3.03 19.08 16.18
N SER A 86 1.88 19.75 16.25
CA SER A 86 1.79 21.21 16.35
C SER A 86 2.18 21.73 17.74
N LYS A 87 3.02 20.99 18.47
CA LYS A 87 3.70 21.49 19.65
C LYS A 87 4.77 22.47 19.17
N ARG A 88 4.35 23.68 18.82
CA ARG A 88 5.21 24.85 19.03
C ARG A 88 5.58 24.80 20.50
N ILE A 89 6.79 24.34 20.81
CA ILE A 89 7.37 24.45 22.14
C ILE A 89 7.41 25.96 22.39
N SER A 90 6.39 26.48 23.07
CA SER A 90 6.17 27.91 23.29
C SER A 90 7.11 28.46 24.37
N GLY A 91 8.35 28.01 24.38
CA GLY A 91 9.41 28.50 25.25
C GLY A 91 10.72 27.94 24.72
N GLY A 92 11.67 28.82 24.39
CA GLY A 92 12.95 28.49 23.78
C GLY A 92 13.80 27.51 24.60
N HIS A 93 13.43 26.24 24.58
CA HIS A 93 14.20 25.15 25.14
C HIS A 93 15.02 24.57 23.99
N THR A 94 16.25 25.04 23.87
CA THR A 94 17.25 24.44 22.98
C THR A 94 17.78 23.19 23.68
N ILE A 95 17.43 22.01 23.16
CA ILE A 95 18.01 20.74 23.63
C ILE A 95 19.26 20.50 22.79
N ILE A 96 20.43 20.59 23.42
CA ILE A 96 21.72 20.26 22.80
C ILE A 96 22.04 18.81 23.18
N VAL A 97 22.28 17.97 22.17
CA VAL A 97 22.72 16.58 22.35
C VAL A 97 24.16 16.46 21.89
N LEU A 98 25.07 16.19 22.83
CA LEU A 98 26.50 15.97 22.57
C LEU A 98 26.77 14.46 22.50
N ASP A 99 27.47 14.02 21.46
CA ASP A 99 27.91 12.63 21.36
C ASP A 99 29.06 12.36 22.35
N GLY A 100 28.85 11.41 23.27
CA GLY A 100 29.81 10.98 24.29
C GLY A 100 30.65 9.78 23.88
N SER A 101 30.70 9.43 22.59
CA SER A 101 31.49 8.32 22.07
C SER A 101 32.99 8.44 22.39
N ALA A 102 33.70 7.31 22.45
CA ALA A 102 35.14 7.31 22.73
C ALA A 102 35.97 8.13 21.73
N SER A 103 35.50 8.25 20.48
CA SER A 103 36.11 9.11 19.45
C SER A 103 35.92 10.60 19.74
N MET A 104 34.82 10.98 20.40
CA MET A 104 34.55 12.36 20.81
C MET A 104 35.39 12.75 22.02
N GLN A 105 35.66 11.80 22.92
CA GLN A 105 36.53 11.99 24.09
C GLN A 105 38.04 11.98 23.74
N ALA A 106 38.40 11.80 22.47
CA ALA A 106 39.79 11.80 22.04
C ALA A 106 40.31 13.23 21.91
N GLY A 107 41.23 13.62 22.81
CA GLY A 107 41.75 14.99 22.89
C GLY A 107 40.68 15.96 23.38
N ASP A 108 40.74 17.21 22.93
CA ASP A 108 39.92 18.30 23.48
C ASP A 108 38.55 18.47 22.77
N ARG A 109 38.21 17.57 21.85
CA ARG A 109 37.01 17.71 20.98
C ARG A 109 35.69 17.75 21.74
N PHE A 110 35.59 17.01 22.84
CA PHE A 110 34.39 17.00 23.66
C PHE A 110 34.27 18.28 24.49
N ASP A 111 35.38 18.77 25.01
CA ASP A 111 35.44 20.02 25.79
C ASP A 111 35.16 21.23 24.89
N ASP A 112 35.71 21.26 23.68
CA ASP A 112 35.41 22.26 22.64
C ASP A 112 33.90 22.29 22.31
N ALA A 113 33.28 21.11 22.22
CA ALA A 113 31.85 20.99 21.95
C ALA A 113 30.98 21.47 23.12
N ILE A 114 31.43 21.27 24.37
CA ILE A 114 30.78 21.82 25.57
C ILE A 114 30.90 23.34 25.59
N ASP A 115 32.06 23.89 25.24
CA ASP A 115 32.27 25.34 25.26
C ASP A 115 31.50 26.07 24.16
N LEU A 116 31.32 25.46 22.99
CA LEU A 116 30.44 25.97 21.94
C LEU A 116 28.95 25.88 22.28
N ALA A 117 28.57 25.02 23.23
CA ALA A 117 27.19 24.77 23.63
C ALA A 117 26.70 25.68 24.78
N LYS A 118 27.61 26.42 25.45
CA LYS A 118 27.30 27.42 26.48
C LYS A 118 26.85 28.75 25.84
#